data_AF-A0A2U2MTD4-F1
#
_entry.id   AF-A0A2U2MTD4-F1
#
_cell.length_a   1.000
_cell.length_b   1.000
_cell.length_c   1.000
_cell.angle_alpha   90.00
_cell.angle_beta   90.00
_cell.angle_gamma   90.00
#
_symmetry.space_group_name_H-M   'P 1'
#
loop_
_entity.id
_entity.type
_entity.pdbx_description
1 polymer ?
#
loop_
_entity_poly.entity_id
_entity_poly.type
_entity_poly.pdbx_seq_one_letter_code
_entity_poly.pdbx_strand_id
1 'polypeptide(L)'
;MRFRRKGAVMDEHTGHGEEGWPAADRNDDRNTWTAGQPQGDGPMSGAPRSGRHAAPRHAARPAYPQSPVPVQPAPAQPSARYSAGSARHAAARPAMPAGPVPANPMPPAPMPVAPAAHGGPMPSDPYAAWSQPQPAYSAYPGPIQPTPVATPARAFPYQPYPPVPPAGAYAPAPAGAYPVPPVAAPKALAKPLRFFPAVNLRTARKAFNRTGWALLVFLAATMVGAVILGVIAEIVSPGITNKSGSSINMGLSSLAQYGIGVPLCLLVFRSAPSHPPRPGRDDPGSAFGPGRWLAIFLMGFPIMYGGNLLGQLVSNLLSMGKYSNILDDAMSTGSSEFVLLDFTVESMVAVILAPCFEELIFRKMLIDRLRVYGEKIAILMSGLLFCLMHTNTYQTFYTFGWGLLWAYIYTRTGKVQYTIAMHAATNLMGGVVGPLLMSGLDFSAFDNLNTDDSAAVMDALARSGPALAVFGVYLLVILGLIIAGLVLLIRKRREFFTRPAGLDLAPGNRLRVVLGNPGMVAFIVVTTIWTLGAPIAAAFS
;
A
#
# COMPACT_ATOMS: atom_id res chain seq x y z
N MET A 1 -40.85 -8.60 40.65
CA MET A 1 -40.69 -9.96 40.11
C MET A 1 -39.21 -10.27 39.94
N ARG A 2 -38.84 -11.53 40.15
CA ARG A 2 -37.55 -12.03 40.65
C ARG A 2 -36.75 -12.74 39.53
N PHE A 3 -35.41 -12.65 39.62
CA PHE A 3 -34.37 -13.58 39.12
C PHE A 3 -34.17 -13.74 37.60
N ARG A 4 -32.96 -13.96 37.05
CA ARG A 4 -31.72 -14.52 37.63
C ARG A 4 -30.49 -14.11 36.81
N ARG A 5 -29.51 -13.45 37.45
CA ARG A 5 -28.09 -13.48 37.07
C ARG A 5 -27.56 -14.90 37.36
N LYS A 6 -26.75 -15.46 36.47
CA LYS A 6 -25.76 -16.49 36.81
C LYS A 6 -24.38 -15.89 36.58
N GLY A 7 -23.70 -15.57 37.68
CA GLY A 7 -22.25 -15.53 37.71
C GLY A 7 -21.71 -16.94 37.91
N ALA A 8 -20.54 -17.19 37.36
CA ALA A 8 -19.60 -18.20 37.86
C ALA A 8 -18.25 -17.50 37.97
N VAL A 9 -17.64 -17.67 39.15
CA VAL A 9 -16.39 -17.08 39.62
C VAL A 9 -15.47 -18.25 39.98
N MET A 10 -14.15 -18.03 39.80
CA MET A 10 -12.97 -18.86 40.16
C MET A 10 -12.65 -20.01 39.19
N ASP A 11 -11.40 -20.30 38.81
CA ASP A 11 -10.13 -20.22 39.57
C ASP A 11 -8.94 -19.64 38.78
N GLU A 12 -8.07 -18.96 39.52
CA GLU A 12 -6.66 -18.74 39.16
C GLU A 12 -5.88 -20.04 39.35
N HIS A 13 -5.29 -20.55 38.28
CA HIS A 13 -4.12 -21.41 38.37
C HIS A 13 -3.04 -20.93 37.41
N THR A 14 -1.98 -20.40 38.02
CA THR A 14 -0.65 -20.22 37.46
C THR A 14 -0.08 -21.58 37.06
N GLY A 15 0.12 -21.78 35.76
CA GLY A 15 0.87 -22.91 35.22
C GLY A 15 1.80 -22.41 34.13
N HIS A 16 3.08 -22.26 34.47
CA HIS A 16 4.16 -22.15 33.50
C HIS A 16 4.21 -23.44 32.68
N GLY A 17 4.09 -23.31 31.36
CA GLY A 17 4.26 -24.39 30.40
C GLY A 17 4.96 -23.82 29.17
N GLU A 18 6.28 -23.86 29.20
CA GLU A 18 7.11 -23.72 28.00
C GLU A 18 6.87 -24.94 27.12
N GLU A 19 6.43 -24.74 25.88
CA GLU A 19 6.53 -25.75 24.84
C GLU A 19 7.26 -25.17 23.64
N GLY A 20 8.42 -25.77 23.39
CA GLY A 20 9.44 -25.37 22.43
C GLY A 20 9.01 -25.57 20.99
N TRP A 21 9.47 -24.64 20.16
CA TRP A 21 9.52 -24.80 18.71
C TRP A 21 10.84 -25.47 18.35
N PRO A 22 10.87 -26.42 17.38
CA PRO A 22 12.12 -27.02 16.94
C PRO A 22 12.98 -25.96 16.24
N ALA A 23 14.24 -25.87 16.69
CA ALA A 23 15.28 -25.08 16.08
C ALA A 23 15.51 -25.56 14.64
N ALA A 24 15.44 -24.64 13.67
CA ALA A 24 15.89 -24.84 12.31
C ALA A 24 17.09 -23.92 12.06
N ASP A 25 18.09 -24.51 11.44
CA ASP A 25 19.47 -24.08 11.32
C ASP A 25 19.67 -22.62 10.89
N ARG A 26 20.63 -21.98 11.56
CA ARG A 26 21.35 -20.81 11.08
C ARG A 26 22.38 -21.32 10.08
N ASN A 27 22.31 -20.84 8.83
CA ASN A 27 23.51 -20.68 8.03
C ASN A 27 23.60 -19.23 7.55
N ASP A 28 24.73 -18.64 7.92
CA ASP A 28 25.22 -17.30 7.66
C ASP A 28 25.83 -17.32 6.25
N ASP A 29 25.47 -16.37 5.38
CA ASP A 29 26.30 -16.01 4.22
C ASP A 29 26.38 -14.48 4.16
N ARG A 30 27.43 -13.97 4.82
CA ARG A 30 27.94 -12.61 4.69
C ARG A 30 28.99 -12.63 3.58
N ASN A 31 28.77 -11.87 2.50
CA ASN A 31 29.85 -11.44 1.61
C ASN A 31 30.03 -9.93 1.71
N THR A 32 31.20 -9.57 2.23
CA THR A 32 31.78 -8.24 2.39
C THR A 32 32.35 -7.73 1.07
N TRP A 33 32.07 -6.47 0.72
CA TRP A 33 32.83 -5.71 -0.27
C TRP A 33 33.78 -4.76 0.46
N THR A 34 35.08 -5.03 0.34
CA THR A 34 36.16 -4.15 0.81
C THR A 34 36.62 -3.22 -0.32
N ALA A 35 36.75 -1.94 0.05
CA ALA A 35 37.35 -0.88 -0.75
C ALA A 35 38.86 -1.08 -0.91
N GLY A 36 39.40 -0.66 -2.07
CA GLY A 36 40.83 -0.60 -2.35
C GLY A 36 41.18 0.52 -3.33
N GLN A 37 41.84 1.55 -2.82
CA GLN A 37 42.74 2.52 -3.47
C GLN A 37 43.95 2.60 -2.50
N PRO A 38 45.22 2.78 -2.94
CA PRO A 38 45.64 4.00 -3.68
C PRO A 38 46.87 3.87 -4.64
N GLN A 39 47.17 4.98 -5.34
CA GLN A 39 48.49 5.47 -5.87
C GLN A 39 49.28 4.57 -6.86
N GLY A 40 49.98 5.02 -7.90
CA GLY A 40 50.35 6.33 -8.47
C GLY A 40 51.44 6.06 -9.53
N ASP A 41 51.54 6.92 -10.56
CA ASP A 41 52.74 7.31 -11.35
C ASP A 41 52.39 7.70 -12.81
N GLY A 42 52.82 8.91 -13.22
CA GLY A 42 52.72 9.47 -14.59
C GLY A 42 53.92 9.08 -15.47
N PRO A 43 54.35 9.86 -16.51
CA PRO A 43 53.93 11.22 -16.90
C PRO A 43 53.85 11.52 -18.43
N MET A 44 53.72 12.82 -18.78
CA MET A 44 54.02 13.53 -20.07
C MET A 44 52.89 13.54 -21.14
N SER A 45 52.53 14.63 -21.85
CA SER A 45 53.02 16.01 -21.99
C SER A 45 51.98 16.86 -22.77
N GLY A 46 52.05 18.20 -22.70
CA GLY A 46 51.58 19.09 -23.78
C GLY A 46 50.51 20.14 -23.44
N ALA A 47 50.95 21.33 -23.05
CA ALA A 47 50.26 22.62 -23.24
C ALA A 47 51.16 23.51 -24.16
N PRO A 48 50.90 24.80 -24.49
CA PRO A 48 49.82 25.72 -24.05
C PRO A 48 49.35 26.76 -25.13
N ARG A 49 48.63 27.82 -24.65
CA ARG A 49 48.45 29.21 -25.16
C ARG A 49 47.23 29.47 -26.07
N SER A 50 46.61 30.65 -26.15
CA SER A 50 46.46 31.90 -25.37
C SER A 50 45.68 32.87 -26.29
N GLY A 51 44.80 33.76 -25.81
CA GLY A 51 44.28 34.83 -26.65
C GLY A 51 43.25 35.76 -26.00
N ARG A 52 43.63 37.03 -25.83
CA ARG A 52 42.84 38.17 -25.32
C ARG A 52 42.04 38.87 -26.45
N HIS A 53 41.25 39.87 -26.03
CA HIS A 53 40.64 41.02 -26.77
C HIS A 53 39.16 40.83 -27.18
N ALA A 54 38.25 41.80 -27.10
CA ALA A 54 38.23 43.20 -26.65
C ALA A 54 36.76 43.65 -26.48
N ALA A 55 36.53 44.71 -25.69
CA ALA A 55 35.29 45.49 -25.65
C ALA A 55 35.19 46.45 -26.86
N PRO A 56 34.03 47.10 -27.07
CA PRO A 56 34.02 48.55 -26.80
C PRO A 56 32.76 49.08 -26.09
N ARG A 57 32.94 50.22 -25.42
CA ARG A 57 31.94 51.12 -24.83
C ARG A 57 31.57 52.22 -25.83
N HIS A 58 30.32 52.71 -25.80
CA HIS A 58 29.88 54.12 -25.96
C HIS A 58 28.42 54.20 -25.45
N ALA A 59 28.12 54.79 -24.28
CA ALA A 59 27.90 56.22 -23.99
C ALA A 59 26.57 56.80 -24.51
N ALA A 60 25.58 57.02 -23.62
CA ALA A 60 24.73 58.23 -23.52
C ALA A 60 23.52 58.07 -22.56
N ARG A 61 23.48 58.91 -21.52
CA ARG A 61 22.31 59.47 -20.79
C ARG A 61 22.69 60.96 -20.56
N PRO A 62 21.78 61.95 -20.42
CA PRO A 62 20.58 61.91 -19.57
C PRO A 62 19.35 62.76 -20.01
N ALA A 63 18.22 62.67 -19.31
CA ALA A 63 17.40 63.82 -18.82
C ALA A 63 16.09 63.36 -18.14
N TYR A 64 15.82 63.90 -16.95
CA TYR A 64 14.54 63.88 -16.20
C TYR A 64 13.67 65.08 -16.62
N PRO A 65 12.36 65.07 -16.29
CA PRO A 65 11.86 66.16 -15.43
C PRO A 65 10.92 65.71 -14.30
N GLN A 66 10.61 66.68 -13.45
CA GLN A 66 10.17 66.63 -12.05
C GLN A 66 8.66 66.46 -11.84
N SER A 67 8.29 66.07 -10.61
CA SER A 67 6.96 65.95 -10.00
C SER A 67 6.17 67.28 -9.90
N PRO A 68 4.88 67.24 -9.48
CA PRO A 68 4.61 67.62 -8.09
C PRO A 68 3.50 66.81 -7.35
N VAL A 69 3.59 66.88 -6.02
CA VAL A 69 2.80 66.27 -4.95
C VAL A 69 1.50 67.07 -4.68
N PRO A 70 0.48 66.46 -4.02
CA PRO A 70 -0.20 67.17 -2.92
C PRO A 70 -0.26 66.37 -1.60
N VAL A 71 -0.47 67.13 -0.52
CA VAL A 71 -0.05 66.91 0.87
C VAL A 71 -1.26 66.69 1.81
N GLN A 72 -1.03 65.88 2.87
CA GLN A 72 -1.69 65.79 4.20
C GLN A 72 -3.14 65.26 4.40
N PRO A 73 -3.56 64.89 5.64
CA PRO A 73 -2.80 64.45 6.84
C PRO A 73 -3.38 63.19 7.54
N ALA A 74 -2.58 62.61 8.46
CA ALA A 74 -2.95 61.54 9.38
C ALA A 74 -3.66 62.05 10.66
N PRO A 75 -4.41 61.19 11.39
CA PRO A 75 -4.71 61.43 12.80
C PRO A 75 -4.03 60.45 13.76
N ALA A 76 -3.91 60.96 14.99
CA ALA A 76 -3.11 60.52 16.13
C ALA A 76 -3.48 59.16 16.76
N GLN A 77 -2.49 58.54 17.41
CA GLN A 77 -2.70 57.60 18.52
C GLN A 77 -2.94 58.35 19.83
N PRO A 78 -3.66 57.74 20.79
CA PRO A 78 -3.50 58.02 22.20
C PRO A 78 -2.75 56.91 22.95
N SER A 79 -1.85 57.39 23.81
CA SER A 79 -1.05 56.71 24.83
C SER A 79 -1.84 56.25 26.05
N ALA A 80 -1.43 55.13 26.69
CA ALA A 80 -1.34 54.92 28.15
C ALA A 80 -0.76 53.50 28.42
N ARG A 81 0.50 53.37 28.87
CA ARG A 81 0.93 53.20 30.27
C ARG A 81 0.06 52.24 31.12
N TYR A 82 0.59 51.07 31.42
CA TYR A 82 0.77 50.62 32.81
C TYR A 82 2.01 49.74 32.94
N SER A 83 2.81 50.07 33.95
CA SER A 83 4.07 49.46 34.33
C SER A 83 3.88 48.63 35.60
N ALA A 84 4.87 47.78 35.87
CA ALA A 84 5.23 47.14 37.13
C ALA A 84 4.51 45.82 37.49
N GLY A 85 5.21 44.74 37.86
CA GLY A 85 6.64 44.65 38.09
C GLY A 85 7.10 43.31 38.66
N SER A 86 8.37 43.32 39.06
CA SER A 86 9.01 42.44 40.05
C SER A 86 9.21 40.96 39.66
N ALA A 87 10.39 40.58 39.15
CA ALA A 87 11.65 40.35 39.86
C ALA A 87 11.79 38.95 40.52
N ARG A 88 12.87 38.28 40.09
CA ARG A 88 13.74 37.33 40.82
C ARG A 88 13.15 35.96 41.21
N HIS A 89 13.72 34.91 40.63
CA HIS A 89 14.54 33.96 41.39
C HIS A 89 15.41 33.10 40.46
N ALA A 90 16.72 33.31 40.57
CA ALA A 90 17.72 32.32 40.21
C ALA A 90 17.95 31.41 41.44
N ALA A 91 17.96 30.10 41.23
CA ALA A 91 18.57 29.15 42.14
C ALA A 91 19.00 27.86 41.42
N ALA A 92 20.31 27.72 41.27
CA ALA A 92 21.11 26.50 41.44
C ALA A 92 20.54 25.14 40.98
N ARG A 93 21.20 24.54 39.99
CA ARG A 93 21.32 23.08 39.87
C ARG A 93 22.74 22.65 40.28
N PRO A 94 22.90 21.68 41.20
CA PRO A 94 24.21 21.16 41.55
C PRO A 94 24.69 20.10 40.53
N ALA A 95 25.99 20.14 40.27
CA ALA A 95 26.75 19.14 39.54
C ALA A 95 26.86 17.82 40.35
N MET A 96 26.91 16.70 39.63
CA MET A 96 27.29 15.37 40.11
C MET A 96 27.81 14.52 38.92
N PRO A 97 28.61 13.47 39.14
CA PRO A 97 30.00 13.43 38.68
C PRO A 97 30.27 12.44 37.53
N ALA A 98 31.44 12.62 36.91
CA ALA A 98 32.02 11.68 35.96
C ALA A 98 32.28 10.30 36.58
N GLY A 99 31.86 9.26 35.88
CA GLY A 99 32.15 7.85 36.18
C GLY A 99 32.63 7.11 34.93
N PRO A 100 33.36 5.99 35.08
CA PRO A 100 34.49 5.64 34.22
C PRO A 100 34.14 4.83 32.96
N VAL A 101 35.00 5.00 31.96
CA VAL A 101 35.12 4.22 30.72
C VAL A 101 35.35 2.73 31.01
N PRO A 102 34.65 1.80 30.33
CA PRO A 102 35.10 0.43 30.20
C PRO A 102 35.76 0.16 28.85
N ALA A 103 36.82 -0.64 28.93
CA ALA A 103 37.79 -0.98 27.89
C ALA A 103 37.25 -1.82 26.72
N ASN A 104 37.95 -1.71 25.59
CA ASN A 104 37.79 -2.53 24.38
C ASN A 104 37.95 -4.04 24.66
N PRO A 105 37.15 -4.92 24.02
CA PRO A 105 37.42 -6.36 24.02
C PRO A 105 38.52 -6.74 23.02
N MET A 106 39.37 -7.65 23.47
CA MET A 106 40.48 -8.34 22.82
C MET A 106 40.01 -9.24 21.64
N PRO A 107 40.81 -9.43 20.57
CA PRO A 107 40.44 -10.31 19.44
C PRO A 107 40.66 -11.81 19.76
N PRO A 108 39.85 -12.73 19.18
CA PRO A 108 40.00 -14.17 19.40
C PRO A 108 41.12 -14.82 18.55
N ALA A 109 41.71 -15.87 19.12
CA ALA A 109 42.82 -16.68 18.59
C ALA A 109 42.46 -17.54 17.35
N PRO A 110 43.45 -17.93 16.52
CA PRO A 110 43.21 -18.66 15.27
C PRO A 110 42.92 -20.16 15.46
N MET A 111 42.02 -20.69 14.64
CA MET A 111 41.64 -22.11 14.55
C MET A 111 42.67 -22.92 13.73
N PRO A 112 42.87 -24.22 14.04
CA PRO A 112 43.87 -25.06 13.38
C PRO A 112 43.42 -25.58 12.00
N VAL A 113 44.39 -25.64 11.09
CA VAL A 113 44.29 -26.14 9.71
C VAL A 113 44.30 -27.69 9.71
N ALA A 114 43.36 -28.31 8.99
CA ALA A 114 43.40 -29.74 8.67
C ALA A 114 43.85 -29.96 7.20
N PRO A 115 44.62 -31.02 6.90
CA PRO A 115 45.43 -31.11 5.68
C PRO A 115 44.69 -31.72 4.48
N ALA A 116 45.17 -31.37 3.28
CA ALA A 116 44.71 -31.83 1.98
C ALA A 116 45.14 -33.28 1.66
N ALA A 117 44.31 -34.03 0.91
CA ALA A 117 44.74 -35.22 0.18
C ALA A 117 43.86 -35.52 -1.06
N HIS A 118 44.50 -35.41 -2.22
CA HIS A 118 44.51 -36.32 -3.39
C HIS A 118 43.22 -36.90 -4.03
N GLY A 119 42.93 -36.41 -5.24
CA GLY A 119 42.95 -37.15 -6.52
C GLY A 119 42.25 -38.50 -6.67
N GLY A 120 41.15 -38.54 -7.42
CA GLY A 120 40.54 -39.74 -8.02
C GLY A 120 39.40 -39.37 -9.00
N PRO A 121 39.14 -40.15 -10.09
CA PRO A 121 38.39 -39.68 -11.26
C PRO A 121 36.87 -39.68 -11.08
N MET A 122 36.20 -38.73 -11.76
CA MET A 122 34.75 -38.55 -11.82
C MET A 122 34.05 -39.70 -12.54
N PRO A 123 32.95 -40.28 -12.02
CA PRO A 123 32.06 -41.14 -12.80
C PRO A 123 30.94 -40.34 -13.46
N SER A 124 30.71 -40.65 -14.73
CA SER A 124 29.57 -40.24 -15.55
C SER A 124 28.28 -40.97 -15.09
N ASP A 125 27.18 -40.20 -15.03
CA ASP A 125 25.76 -40.61 -14.94
C ASP A 125 25.09 -40.57 -13.54
N PRO A 126 24.14 -39.62 -13.29
CA PRO A 126 23.54 -39.37 -11.97
C PRO A 126 22.24 -40.13 -11.64
N TYR A 127 21.95 -41.31 -12.23
CA TYR A 127 20.65 -41.99 -12.04
C TYR A 127 20.67 -43.45 -11.52
N ALA A 128 21.74 -43.89 -10.83
CA ALA A 128 21.82 -45.28 -10.35
C ALA A 128 22.11 -45.41 -8.84
N ALA A 129 21.09 -45.22 -7.97
CA ALA A 129 21.16 -45.66 -6.56
C ALA A 129 19.79 -45.73 -5.85
N TRP A 130 18.84 -46.53 -6.35
CA TRP A 130 17.69 -46.97 -5.54
C TRP A 130 17.31 -48.42 -5.85
N SER A 131 18.18 -49.35 -5.47
CA SER A 131 17.80 -50.76 -5.30
C SER A 131 18.97 -51.58 -4.74
N GLN A 132 19.04 -51.78 -3.42
CA GLN A 132 19.54 -53.01 -2.80
C GLN A 132 19.00 -53.16 -1.36
N PRO A 133 18.82 -54.40 -0.85
CA PRO A 133 18.08 -54.74 0.38
C PRO A 133 18.93 -54.69 1.65
N GLN A 134 18.27 -54.50 2.80
CA GLN A 134 18.87 -54.48 4.15
C GLN A 134 19.25 -55.91 4.64
N PRO A 135 20.41 -56.10 5.31
CA PRO A 135 20.78 -57.35 5.95
C PRO A 135 20.28 -57.46 7.40
N ALA A 136 19.97 -58.68 7.85
CA ALA A 136 19.55 -59.02 9.20
C ALA A 136 20.73 -59.37 10.12
N TYR A 137 20.72 -58.93 11.38
CA TYR A 137 21.34 -59.58 12.55
C TYR A 137 20.67 -59.11 13.87
N SER A 138 20.94 -59.82 14.96
CA SER A 138 20.06 -60.24 16.07
C SER A 138 20.23 -59.51 17.44
N ALA A 139 19.21 -59.67 18.32
CA ALA A 139 19.23 -59.85 19.80
C ALA A 139 18.96 -58.68 20.82
N TYR A 140 17.76 -58.73 21.44
CA TYR A 140 17.26 -58.41 22.83
C TYR A 140 17.48 -57.03 23.51
N PRO A 141 16.70 -56.62 24.57
CA PRO A 141 15.50 -57.22 25.20
C PRO A 141 14.24 -56.29 25.26
N GLY A 142 13.08 -56.89 25.53
CA GLY A 142 11.76 -56.24 25.48
C GLY A 142 11.44 -55.21 26.59
N PRO A 143 10.49 -54.29 26.35
CA PRO A 143 10.17 -53.23 27.31
C PRO A 143 9.19 -53.65 28.42
N ILE A 144 9.50 -53.13 29.59
CA ILE A 144 8.82 -53.17 30.89
C ILE A 144 7.41 -52.56 30.78
N GLN A 145 6.42 -53.20 31.41
CA GLN A 145 5.05 -52.69 31.49
C GLN A 145 4.94 -51.51 32.47
N PRO A 146 4.26 -50.40 32.11
CA PRO A 146 3.83 -49.41 33.08
C PRO A 146 2.49 -49.78 33.72
N THR A 147 2.47 -49.79 35.06
CA THR A 147 1.28 -49.89 35.91
C THR A 147 0.21 -48.85 35.56
N PRO A 148 -1.09 -49.19 35.49
CA PRO A 148 -2.15 -48.21 35.27
C PRO A 148 -2.52 -47.47 36.56
N VAL A 149 -2.42 -46.14 36.53
CA VAL A 149 -3.03 -45.24 37.50
C VAL A 149 -4.54 -45.21 37.25
N ALA A 150 -5.33 -45.57 38.26
CA ALA A 150 -6.79 -45.56 38.18
C ALA A 150 -7.33 -44.13 38.11
N THR A 151 -8.14 -43.84 37.09
CA THR A 151 -9.05 -42.68 37.05
C THR A 151 -10.47 -43.21 36.81
N PRO A 152 -11.49 -42.83 37.60
CA PRO A 152 -12.82 -43.41 37.46
C PRO A 152 -13.55 -42.82 36.24
N ALA A 153 -13.84 -43.67 35.25
CA ALA A 153 -14.70 -43.32 34.13
C ALA A 153 -16.17 -43.30 34.58
N ARG A 154 -16.87 -42.20 34.28
CA ARG A 154 -18.34 -42.10 34.38
C ARG A 154 -18.98 -43.13 33.45
N ALA A 155 -19.82 -44.00 34.02
CA ALA A 155 -20.63 -44.94 33.27
C ALA A 155 -21.70 -44.22 32.43
N PHE A 156 -21.72 -44.45 31.12
CA PHE A 156 -22.90 -44.22 30.28
C PHE A 156 -23.74 -45.50 30.27
N PRO A 157 -25.08 -45.42 30.38
CA PRO A 157 -25.92 -46.61 30.37
C PRO A 157 -25.94 -47.27 28.98
N TYR A 158 -25.65 -48.57 28.96
CA TYR A 158 -25.74 -49.45 27.81
C TYR A 158 -27.21 -49.75 27.48
N GLN A 159 -27.66 -49.46 26.26
CA GLN A 159 -28.94 -49.91 25.73
C GLN A 159 -28.68 -51.17 24.88
N PRO A 160 -29.24 -52.35 25.24
CA PRO A 160 -29.08 -53.55 24.43
C PRO A 160 -29.88 -53.42 23.12
N TYR A 161 -29.26 -53.85 22.01
CA TYR A 161 -29.95 -54.01 20.73
C TYR A 161 -31.04 -55.09 20.85
N PRO A 162 -32.20 -54.94 20.17
CA PRO A 162 -33.20 -56.00 20.12
C PRO A 162 -32.68 -57.23 19.36
N PRO A 163 -33.09 -58.45 19.75
CA PRO A 163 -32.61 -59.68 19.13
C PRO A 163 -33.08 -59.80 17.67
N VAL A 164 -32.17 -60.30 16.82
CA VAL A 164 -32.45 -60.66 15.42
C VAL A 164 -33.36 -61.89 15.40
N PRO A 165 -34.50 -61.87 14.67
CA PRO A 165 -35.39 -63.02 14.58
C PRO A 165 -34.75 -64.18 13.79
N PRO A 166 -35.13 -65.45 14.06
CA PRO A 166 -34.50 -66.61 13.43
C PRO A 166 -34.75 -66.68 11.92
N ALA A 167 -33.73 -67.10 11.17
CA ALA A 167 -33.83 -67.36 9.74
C ALA A 167 -34.75 -68.57 9.49
N GLY A 168 -35.97 -68.32 9.00
CA GLY A 168 -36.90 -69.41 8.64
C GLY A 168 -38.35 -69.05 8.35
N ALA A 169 -38.78 -67.81 8.59
CA ALA A 169 -40.17 -67.40 8.36
C ALA A 169 -40.28 -66.34 7.25
N TYR A 170 -40.15 -66.77 5.99
CA TYR A 170 -40.63 -65.98 4.86
C TYR A 170 -41.59 -66.84 4.04
N ALA A 171 -42.89 -66.60 4.21
CA ALA A 171 -43.88 -67.01 3.23
C ALA A 171 -43.62 -66.21 1.93
N PRO A 172 -43.79 -66.80 0.73
CA PRO A 172 -43.62 -66.06 -0.51
C PRO A 172 -44.71 -64.98 -0.59
N ALA A 173 -44.30 -63.71 -0.63
CA ALA A 173 -45.19 -62.58 -0.84
C ALA A 173 -45.82 -62.65 -2.25
N PRO A 174 -47.10 -62.30 -2.42
CA PRO A 174 -47.74 -62.34 -3.73
C PRO A 174 -47.10 -61.31 -4.67
N ALA A 175 -46.94 -61.70 -5.93
CA ALA A 175 -46.42 -60.87 -7.02
C ALA A 175 -47.38 -59.71 -7.34
N GLY A 176 -47.35 -58.66 -6.53
CA GLY A 176 -47.99 -57.38 -6.79
C GLY A 176 -46.94 -56.34 -7.13
N ALA A 177 -47.10 -55.67 -8.27
CA ALA A 177 -46.25 -54.56 -8.69
C ALA A 177 -46.39 -53.40 -7.70
N TYR A 178 -45.48 -53.33 -6.72
CA TYR A 178 -45.31 -52.11 -5.94
C TYR A 178 -44.66 -51.06 -6.86
N PRO A 179 -45.29 -49.88 -7.07
CA PRO A 179 -44.63 -48.81 -7.78
C PRO A 179 -43.42 -48.39 -6.94
N VAL A 180 -42.23 -48.68 -7.45
CA VAL A 180 -40.98 -48.10 -6.93
C VAL A 180 -41.16 -46.59 -7.07
N PRO A 181 -41.22 -45.81 -5.97
CA PRO A 181 -41.27 -44.37 -6.10
C PRO A 181 -40.01 -43.94 -6.89
N PRO A 182 -40.13 -43.05 -7.89
CA PRO A 182 -38.98 -42.63 -8.67
C PRO A 182 -37.92 -42.16 -7.68
N VAL A 183 -36.72 -42.76 -7.75
CA VAL A 183 -35.56 -42.32 -6.98
C VAL A 183 -35.38 -40.86 -7.35
N ALA A 184 -35.84 -39.96 -6.48
CA ALA A 184 -35.68 -38.54 -6.69
C ALA A 184 -34.18 -38.33 -6.88
N ALA A 185 -33.78 -37.82 -8.04
CA ALA A 185 -32.41 -37.46 -8.32
C ALA A 185 -31.86 -36.73 -7.08
N PRO A 186 -30.67 -37.10 -6.57
CA PRO A 186 -30.17 -36.51 -5.33
C PRO A 186 -30.25 -35.00 -5.45
N LYS A 187 -31.11 -34.40 -4.63
CA LYS A 187 -31.24 -32.94 -4.53
C LYS A 187 -29.84 -32.40 -4.40
N ALA A 188 -29.49 -31.46 -5.29
CA ALA A 188 -28.18 -30.85 -5.47
C ALA A 188 -27.27 -31.04 -4.25
N LEU A 189 -26.19 -31.81 -4.44
CA LEU A 189 -25.13 -32.06 -3.45
C LEU A 189 -24.96 -30.82 -2.58
N ALA A 190 -25.31 -30.92 -1.29
CA ALA A 190 -25.15 -29.82 -0.36
C ALA A 190 -23.73 -29.27 -0.53
N LYS A 191 -23.60 -27.94 -0.71
CA LYS A 191 -22.28 -27.29 -0.89
C LYS A 191 -21.30 -27.90 0.09
N PRO A 192 -20.11 -28.35 -0.35
CA PRO A 192 -19.19 -29.07 0.50
C PRO A 192 -18.96 -28.27 1.79
N LEU A 193 -19.21 -28.91 2.93
CA LEU A 193 -19.11 -28.27 4.24
C LEU A 193 -17.65 -27.83 4.44
N ARG A 194 -17.38 -26.54 4.30
CA ARG A 194 -16.03 -26.00 4.47
C ARG A 194 -15.75 -25.82 5.95
N PHE A 195 -14.83 -26.63 6.48
CA PHE A 195 -14.34 -26.48 7.85
C PHE A 195 -13.43 -25.25 7.95
N PHE A 196 -13.65 -24.41 8.97
CA PHE A 196 -12.80 -23.26 9.26
C PHE A 196 -11.86 -23.62 10.42
N PRO A 197 -10.56 -23.26 10.33
CA PRO A 197 -9.63 -23.52 11.42
C PRO A 197 -10.03 -22.74 12.68
N ALA A 198 -9.64 -23.24 13.84
CA ALA A 198 -9.79 -22.51 15.10
C ALA A 198 -8.85 -21.29 15.09
N VAL A 199 -9.41 -20.09 14.88
CA VAL A 199 -8.64 -18.84 14.84
C VAL A 199 -8.74 -18.13 16.19
N ASN A 200 -7.59 -17.70 16.73
CA ASN A 200 -7.58 -16.77 17.85
C ASN A 200 -8.10 -15.40 17.40
N LEU A 201 -9.38 -15.13 17.66
CA LEU A 201 -10.05 -13.89 17.26
C LEU A 201 -9.43 -12.63 17.90
N ARG A 202 -8.79 -12.74 19.07
CA ARG A 202 -8.09 -11.61 19.69
C ARG A 202 -6.86 -11.22 18.86
N THR A 203 -6.08 -12.20 18.41
CA THR A 203 -4.90 -11.95 17.57
C THR A 203 -5.30 -11.35 16.23
N ALA A 204 -6.34 -11.90 15.59
CA ALA A 204 -6.87 -11.34 14.35
C ALA A 204 -7.34 -9.89 14.52
N ARG A 205 -8.12 -9.58 15.58
CA ARG A 205 -8.56 -8.21 15.88
C ARG A 205 -7.38 -7.27 16.11
N LYS A 206 -6.33 -7.70 16.82
CA LYS A 206 -5.13 -6.88 17.03
C LYS A 206 -4.44 -6.53 15.72
N ALA A 207 -4.39 -7.46 14.76
CA ALA A 207 -3.80 -7.22 13.45
C ALA A 207 -4.57 -6.14 12.67
N PHE A 208 -5.89 -6.28 12.53
CA PHE A 208 -6.72 -5.27 11.84
C PHE A 208 -6.72 -3.92 12.57
N ASN A 209 -6.84 -3.91 13.91
CA ASN A 209 -6.75 -2.70 14.72
C ASN A 209 -5.45 -1.94 14.50
N ARG A 210 -4.33 -2.66 14.45
CA ARG A 210 -3.02 -2.07 14.20
C ARG A 210 -2.91 -1.50 12.79
N THR A 211 -3.47 -2.15 11.78
CA THR A 211 -3.53 -1.62 10.42
C THR A 211 -4.23 -0.25 10.40
N GLY A 212 -5.42 -0.16 11.02
CA GLY A 212 -6.14 1.12 11.09
C GLY A 212 -5.33 2.21 11.80
N TRP A 213 -4.71 1.91 12.94
CA TRP A 213 -3.85 2.87 13.64
C TRP A 213 -2.60 3.27 12.85
N ALA A 214 -1.94 2.33 12.16
CA ALA A 214 -0.77 2.64 11.34
C ALA A 214 -1.10 3.63 10.22
N LEU A 215 -2.24 3.42 9.55
CA LEU A 215 -2.72 4.29 8.49
C LEU A 215 -3.23 5.64 9.02
N LEU A 216 -3.80 5.68 10.23
CA LEU A 216 -4.17 6.95 10.87
C LEU A 216 -2.93 7.74 11.32
N VAL A 217 -1.91 7.07 11.85
CA VAL A 217 -0.61 7.68 12.17
C VAL A 217 0.03 8.26 10.92
N PHE A 218 -0.01 7.55 9.79
CA PHE A 218 0.44 8.07 8.50
C PHE A 218 -0.22 9.41 8.16
N LEU A 219 -1.56 9.48 8.20
CA LEU A 219 -2.31 10.71 7.91
C LEU A 219 -1.98 11.84 8.89
N ALA A 220 -2.06 11.56 10.19
CA ALA A 220 -1.83 12.56 11.22
C ALA A 220 -0.40 13.11 11.20
N ALA A 221 0.60 12.23 11.06
CA ALA A 221 2.00 12.63 10.97
C ALA A 221 2.30 13.41 9.70
N THR A 222 1.68 13.08 8.57
CA THR A 222 1.81 13.83 7.33
C THR A 222 1.28 15.25 7.51
N MET A 223 0.08 15.41 8.08
CA MET A 223 -0.53 16.72 8.31
C MET A 223 0.25 17.57 9.31
N VAL A 224 0.58 17.01 10.48
CA VAL A 224 1.36 17.71 11.50
C VAL A 224 2.76 18.05 10.98
N GLY A 225 3.41 17.12 10.29
CA GLY A 225 4.70 17.33 9.67
C GLY A 225 4.68 18.45 8.63
N ALA A 226 3.67 18.49 7.76
CA ALA A 226 3.54 19.53 6.74
C ALA A 226 3.36 20.92 7.35
N VAL A 227 2.53 21.05 8.40
CA VAL A 227 2.36 22.31 9.13
C VAL A 227 3.66 22.75 9.80
N ILE A 228 4.35 21.84 10.49
CA ILE A 228 5.63 22.16 11.16
C ILE A 228 6.67 22.62 10.13
N LEU A 229 6.82 21.88 9.02
CA LEU A 229 7.76 22.21 7.95
C LEU A 229 7.41 23.55 7.28
N GLY A 230 6.11 23.83 7.07
CA GLY A 230 5.63 25.11 6.55
C GLY A 230 5.99 26.29 7.46
N VAL A 231 5.73 26.17 8.76
CA VAL A 231 6.09 27.19 9.76
C VAL A 231 7.60 27.42 9.80
N ILE A 232 8.40 26.34 9.77
CA ILE A 232 9.87 26.46 9.73
C ILE A 232 10.33 27.18 8.46
N ALA A 233 9.75 26.83 7.31
CA ALA A 233 10.09 27.46 6.03
C ALA A 233 9.82 28.98 6.06
N GLU A 234 8.67 29.39 6.61
CA GLU A 234 8.30 30.81 6.72
C GLU A 234 9.18 31.58 7.72
N ILE A 235 9.64 30.92 8.81
CA ILE A 235 10.60 31.53 9.75
C ILE A 235 11.97 31.73 9.08
N VAL A 236 12.43 30.76 8.30
CA VAL A 236 13.75 30.80 7.64
C VAL A 236 13.76 31.78 6.48
N SER A 237 12.67 31.86 5.71
CA SER A 237 12.53 32.73 4.56
C SER A 237 11.11 33.31 4.50
N PRO A 238 10.87 34.48 5.12
CA PRO A 238 9.55 35.09 5.14
C PRO A 238 8.98 35.36 3.75
N GLY A 239 7.77 34.86 3.52
CA GLY A 239 7.04 34.90 2.27
C GLY A 239 7.43 33.81 1.28
N ILE A 240 8.25 32.81 1.64
CA ILE A 240 8.65 31.73 0.72
C ILE A 240 7.45 30.92 0.23
N THR A 241 6.44 30.70 1.08
CA THR A 241 5.22 29.99 0.69
C THR A 241 4.29 30.84 -0.17
N ASN A 242 4.49 32.16 -0.20
CA ASN A 242 3.67 33.12 -0.93
C ASN A 242 4.32 33.59 -2.25
N LYS A 243 5.66 33.64 -2.29
CA LYS A 243 6.46 34.16 -3.42
C LYS A 243 6.89 33.08 -4.41
N SER A 244 6.93 31.82 -3.99
CA SER A 244 7.50 30.72 -4.74
C SER A 244 6.48 29.62 -5.05
N GLY A 245 5.27 30.04 -5.46
CA GLY A 245 4.24 29.17 -6.02
C GLY A 245 3.73 28.04 -5.11
N SER A 246 2.89 27.17 -5.67
CA SER A 246 2.30 26.01 -4.97
C SER A 246 3.34 24.93 -4.68
N SER A 247 4.40 24.85 -5.50
CA SER A 247 5.41 23.80 -5.47
C SER A 247 6.28 23.73 -4.22
N ILE A 248 6.55 24.84 -3.53
CA ILE A 248 7.22 24.76 -2.22
C ILE A 248 6.28 24.13 -1.18
N ASN A 249 5.02 24.58 -1.10
CA ASN A 249 4.04 24.01 -0.17
C ASN A 249 3.85 22.51 -0.42
N MET A 250 3.83 22.12 -1.68
CA MET A 250 3.73 20.74 -2.09
C MET A 250 5.00 19.93 -1.82
N GLY A 251 6.18 20.50 -2.05
CA GLY A 251 7.46 19.88 -1.73
C GLY A 251 7.59 19.62 -0.22
N LEU A 252 7.18 20.59 0.60
CA LEU A 252 7.12 20.44 2.07
C LEU A 252 6.09 19.40 2.49
N SER A 253 4.93 19.36 1.85
CA SER A 253 3.90 18.35 2.10
C SER A 253 4.37 16.95 1.70
N SER A 254 5.07 16.81 0.58
CA SER A 254 5.67 15.56 0.11
C SER A 254 6.79 15.10 1.04
N LEU A 255 7.62 16.03 1.53
CA LEU A 255 8.66 15.74 2.52
C LEU A 255 8.05 15.29 3.84
N ALA A 256 6.96 15.91 4.30
CA ALA A 256 6.23 15.43 5.47
C ALA A 256 5.65 14.03 5.25
N GLN A 257 5.02 13.79 4.10
CA GLN A 257 4.38 12.52 3.78
C GLN A 257 5.39 11.37 3.74
N TYR A 258 6.43 11.49 2.92
CA TYR A 258 7.40 10.42 2.69
C TYR A 258 8.56 10.40 3.69
N GLY A 259 8.94 11.56 4.23
CA GLY A 259 10.03 11.70 5.20
C GLY A 259 9.60 11.50 6.66
N ILE A 260 8.33 11.73 7.00
CA ILE A 260 7.82 11.62 8.38
C ILE A 260 6.68 10.61 8.47
N GLY A 261 5.64 10.79 7.66
CA GLY A 261 4.43 9.96 7.67
C GLY A 261 4.72 8.49 7.40
N VAL A 262 5.42 8.18 6.29
CA VAL A 262 5.78 6.80 5.92
C VAL A 262 6.64 6.13 6.99
N PRO A 263 7.78 6.68 7.46
CA PRO A 263 8.58 6.03 8.50
C PRO A 263 7.78 5.70 9.76
N LEU A 264 6.97 6.63 10.27
CA LEU A 264 6.15 6.39 11.46
C LEU A 264 5.10 5.30 11.23
N CYS A 265 4.45 5.30 10.06
CA CYS A 265 3.54 4.22 9.64
C CYS A 265 4.23 2.85 9.64
N LEU A 266 5.42 2.77 9.05
CA LEU A 266 6.21 1.54 8.97
C LEU A 266 6.66 1.05 10.36
N LEU A 267 6.99 1.96 11.29
CA LEU A 267 7.32 1.60 12.67
C LEU A 267 6.14 0.93 13.38
N VAL A 268 4.92 1.46 13.20
CA VAL A 268 3.71 0.83 13.75
C VAL A 268 3.50 -0.56 13.13
N PHE A 269 3.66 -0.72 11.81
CA PHE A 269 3.53 -2.02 11.15
C PHE A 269 4.59 -3.04 11.60
N ARG A 270 5.85 -2.62 11.78
CA ARG A 270 6.96 -3.49 12.17
C ARG A 270 6.73 -4.23 13.48
N SER A 271 5.90 -3.68 14.38
CA SER A 271 5.54 -4.34 15.64
C SER A 271 4.64 -5.59 15.49
N ALA A 272 4.12 -5.88 14.28
CA ALA A 272 3.27 -7.05 14.00
C ALA A 272 4.00 -8.16 13.22
N PRO A 273 3.73 -9.45 13.53
CA PRO A 273 4.20 -10.59 12.74
C PRO A 273 3.81 -10.48 11.28
N SER A 274 4.71 -10.86 10.38
CA SER A 274 4.56 -10.73 8.93
C SER A 274 4.64 -12.11 8.28
N HIS A 275 3.66 -12.44 7.44
CA HIS A 275 3.57 -13.72 6.73
C HIS A 275 3.45 -13.45 5.21
N PRO A 276 4.58 -13.14 4.54
CA PRO A 276 4.56 -12.78 3.13
C PRO A 276 4.02 -13.90 2.23
N PRO A 277 3.35 -13.57 1.11
CA PRO A 277 3.06 -14.55 0.08
C PRO A 277 4.37 -15.17 -0.44
N ARG A 278 4.44 -16.50 -0.42
CA ARG A 278 5.57 -17.28 -0.95
C ARG A 278 5.03 -18.26 -2.00
N PRO A 279 4.69 -17.77 -3.21
CA PRO A 279 4.14 -18.62 -4.23
C PRO A 279 5.20 -19.60 -4.75
N GLY A 280 4.82 -20.86 -4.92
CA GLY A 280 5.66 -21.88 -5.56
C GLY A 280 5.83 -21.61 -7.06
N ARG A 281 6.78 -22.29 -7.71
CA ARG A 281 6.99 -22.17 -9.17
C ARG A 281 5.74 -22.59 -9.96
N ASP A 282 5.05 -23.62 -9.50
CA ASP A 282 3.89 -24.21 -10.20
C ASP A 282 2.54 -23.68 -9.70
N ASP A 283 2.57 -22.76 -8.74
CA ASP A 283 1.38 -22.14 -8.19
C ASP A 283 0.62 -21.35 -9.27
N PRO A 284 -0.69 -21.56 -9.48
CA PRO A 284 -1.41 -20.81 -10.50
C PRO A 284 -1.39 -19.32 -10.17
N GLY A 285 -0.82 -18.52 -11.07
CA GLY A 285 -0.60 -17.09 -10.85
C GLY A 285 0.83 -16.65 -10.58
N SER A 286 1.73 -17.58 -10.22
CA SER A 286 3.11 -17.26 -9.82
C SER A 286 4.01 -16.93 -11.00
N ALA A 287 3.79 -17.60 -12.15
CA ALA A 287 4.42 -17.25 -13.42
C ALA A 287 3.89 -15.89 -13.90
N PHE A 288 4.68 -14.85 -13.64
CA PHE A 288 4.33 -13.46 -13.89
C PHE A 288 5.37 -12.81 -14.81
N GLY A 289 5.21 -13.04 -16.10
CA GLY A 289 6.03 -12.42 -17.15
C GLY A 289 5.42 -11.11 -17.69
N PRO A 290 6.15 -10.40 -18.57
CA PRO A 290 5.71 -9.13 -19.15
C PRO A 290 4.34 -9.21 -19.84
N GLY A 291 4.04 -10.29 -20.56
CA GLY A 291 2.75 -10.45 -21.24
C GLY A 291 1.57 -10.53 -20.29
N ARG A 292 1.73 -11.19 -19.12
CA ARG A 292 0.69 -11.23 -18.09
C ARG A 292 0.55 -9.89 -17.37
N TRP A 293 1.68 -9.24 -17.09
CA TRP A 293 1.71 -7.90 -16.51
C TRP A 293 0.94 -6.92 -17.42
N LEU A 294 1.22 -6.93 -18.72
CA LEU A 294 0.56 -6.09 -19.72
C LEU A 294 -0.93 -6.40 -19.83
N ALA A 295 -1.30 -7.69 -19.91
CA ALA A 295 -2.70 -8.07 -19.98
C ALA A 295 -3.51 -7.56 -18.77
N ILE A 296 -2.93 -7.63 -17.56
CA ILE A 296 -3.57 -7.10 -16.36
C ILE A 296 -3.60 -5.57 -16.35
N PHE A 297 -2.52 -4.92 -16.80
CA PHE A 297 -2.49 -3.45 -16.95
C PHE A 297 -3.61 -2.97 -17.89
N LEU A 298 -3.79 -3.63 -19.04
CA LEU A 298 -4.89 -3.33 -19.97
C LEU A 298 -6.27 -3.52 -19.33
N MET A 299 -6.48 -4.59 -18.54
CA MET A 299 -7.72 -4.78 -17.79
C MET A 299 -8.04 -3.63 -16.81
N GLY A 300 -7.02 -2.88 -16.40
CA GLY A 300 -7.18 -1.72 -15.52
C GLY A 300 -7.75 -0.49 -16.21
N PHE A 301 -7.64 -0.32 -17.54
CA PHE A 301 -8.20 0.83 -18.26
C PHE A 301 -9.72 1.00 -18.09
N PRO A 302 -10.57 -0.02 -18.33
CA PRO A 302 -12.00 0.13 -18.08
C PRO A 302 -12.32 0.37 -16.60
N ILE A 303 -11.52 -0.18 -15.67
CA ILE A 303 -11.67 0.08 -14.23
C ILE A 303 -11.35 1.54 -13.91
N MET A 304 -10.29 2.07 -14.53
CA MET A 304 -9.82 3.43 -14.34
C MET A 304 -10.85 4.45 -14.81
N TYR A 305 -11.25 4.36 -16.08
CA TYR A 305 -12.18 5.32 -16.67
C TYR A 305 -13.60 5.12 -16.17
N GLY A 306 -14.07 3.88 -16.02
CA GLY A 306 -15.39 3.61 -15.44
C GLY A 306 -15.48 4.06 -13.98
N GLY A 307 -14.42 3.85 -13.19
CA GLY A 307 -14.34 4.35 -11.82
C GLY A 307 -14.26 5.87 -11.75
N ASN A 308 -13.50 6.52 -12.63
CA ASN A 308 -13.45 7.99 -12.70
C ASN A 308 -14.83 8.58 -13.01
N LEU A 309 -15.57 8.03 -13.99
CA LEU A 309 -16.93 8.47 -14.31
C LEU A 309 -17.88 8.35 -13.10
N LEU A 310 -17.80 7.25 -12.34
CA LEU A 310 -18.58 7.08 -11.12
C LEU A 310 -18.18 8.10 -10.03
N GLY A 311 -16.87 8.37 -9.89
CA GLY A 311 -16.36 9.38 -8.96
C GLY A 311 -16.87 10.77 -9.30
N GLN A 312 -16.82 11.16 -10.58
CA GLN A 312 -17.36 12.42 -11.08
C GLN A 312 -18.86 12.52 -10.83
N LEU A 313 -19.63 11.47 -11.16
CA LEU A 313 -21.07 11.44 -10.90
C LEU A 313 -21.38 11.67 -9.43
N VAL A 314 -20.75 10.93 -8.52
CA VAL A 314 -20.97 11.06 -7.07
C VAL A 314 -20.55 12.45 -6.58
N SER A 315 -19.39 12.95 -7.03
CA SER A 315 -18.88 14.26 -6.64
C SER A 315 -19.83 15.40 -7.06
N ASN A 316 -20.32 15.34 -8.29
CA ASN A 316 -21.25 16.34 -8.83
C ASN A 316 -22.60 16.27 -8.13
N LEU A 317 -23.10 15.07 -7.81
CA LEU A 317 -24.34 14.91 -7.05
C LEU A 317 -24.22 15.46 -5.62
N LEU A 318 -23.09 15.21 -4.95
CA LEU A 318 -22.88 15.70 -3.58
C LEU A 318 -22.67 17.21 -3.51
N SER A 319 -22.04 17.80 -4.52
CA SER A 319 -21.71 19.23 -4.58
C SER A 319 -22.71 20.11 -5.34
N MET A 320 -23.76 19.51 -5.91
CA MET A 320 -24.63 20.19 -6.88
C MET A 320 -23.86 20.81 -8.07
N GLY A 321 -22.75 20.18 -8.46
CA GLY A 321 -21.87 20.62 -9.55
C GLY A 321 -20.90 21.75 -9.20
N LYS A 322 -20.77 22.12 -7.92
CA LYS A 322 -19.91 23.23 -7.47
C LYS A 322 -18.49 22.84 -7.07
N TYR A 323 -18.23 21.54 -6.91
CA TYR A 323 -16.91 21.05 -6.53
C TYR A 323 -16.12 20.67 -7.78
N SER A 324 -14.86 21.10 -7.87
CA SER A 324 -13.92 20.76 -8.94
C SER A 324 -12.93 19.70 -8.45
N ASN A 325 -12.29 19.00 -9.40
CA ASN A 325 -11.23 18.06 -9.07
C ASN A 325 -9.91 18.81 -8.89
N ILE A 326 -9.09 18.37 -7.93
CA ILE A 326 -7.75 18.94 -7.66
C ILE A 326 -6.88 18.99 -8.92
N LEU A 327 -7.00 17.99 -9.80
CA LEU A 327 -6.25 17.97 -11.06
C LEU A 327 -6.71 19.07 -12.02
N ASP A 328 -8.01 19.37 -12.06
CA ASP A 328 -8.56 20.43 -12.92
C ASP A 328 -8.14 21.81 -12.39
N ASP A 329 -8.18 21.99 -11.07
CA ASP A 329 -7.73 23.21 -10.40
C ASP A 329 -6.23 23.47 -10.66
N ALA A 330 -5.39 22.43 -10.49
CA ALA A 330 -3.95 22.51 -10.75
C ALA A 330 -3.63 22.93 -12.19
N MET A 331 -4.44 22.49 -13.16
CA MET A 331 -4.28 22.84 -14.57
C MET A 331 -4.80 24.24 -14.92
N SER A 332 -5.81 24.74 -14.20
CA SER A 332 -6.42 26.05 -14.46
C SER A 332 -5.58 27.25 -14.02
N THR A 333 -4.52 27.05 -13.24
CA THR A 333 -3.79 28.14 -12.54
C THR A 333 -2.65 28.80 -13.38
N GLY A 334 -2.73 28.75 -14.72
CA GLY A 334 -2.02 29.68 -15.62
C GLY A 334 -0.53 29.39 -15.97
N SER A 335 -0.14 29.76 -17.18
CA SER A 335 1.12 29.43 -17.89
C SER A 335 2.38 30.22 -17.46
N SER A 336 2.73 30.21 -16.18
CA SER A 336 4.02 30.78 -15.72
C SER A 336 5.14 29.74 -15.68
N GLU A 337 6.41 30.15 -15.78
CA GLU A 337 7.58 29.25 -15.62
C GLU A 337 7.55 28.48 -14.29
N PHE A 338 6.91 29.07 -13.28
CA PHE A 338 6.69 28.43 -11.98
C PHE A 338 5.79 27.18 -12.12
N VAL A 339 4.76 27.21 -12.97
CA VAL A 339 3.85 26.07 -13.16
C VAL A 339 4.51 24.86 -13.82
N LEU A 340 5.50 25.05 -14.71
CA LEU A 340 6.26 23.93 -15.26
C LEU A 340 7.13 23.23 -14.20
N LEU A 341 7.68 24.00 -13.26
CA LEU A 341 8.41 23.44 -12.12
C LEU A 341 7.45 22.70 -11.19
N ASP A 342 6.29 23.28 -10.87
CA ASP A 342 5.22 22.68 -10.06
C ASP A 342 4.80 21.34 -10.68
N PHE A 343 4.44 21.33 -11.95
CA PHE A 343 4.04 20.13 -12.69
C PHE A 343 5.14 19.07 -12.74
N THR A 344 6.40 19.46 -12.92
CA THR A 344 7.53 18.53 -12.96
C THR A 344 7.75 17.86 -11.60
N VAL A 345 7.73 18.64 -10.52
CA VAL A 345 7.89 18.10 -9.15
C VAL A 345 6.71 17.19 -8.80
N GLU A 346 5.47 17.59 -9.12
CA GLU A 346 4.27 16.74 -8.97
C GLU A 346 4.43 15.41 -9.69
N SER A 347 4.80 15.48 -10.96
CA SER A 347 4.96 14.30 -11.82
C SER A 347 6.01 13.34 -11.26
N MET A 348 7.15 13.85 -10.77
CA MET A 348 8.19 13.01 -10.18
C MET A 348 7.73 12.35 -8.88
N VAL A 349 7.06 13.09 -8.01
CA VAL A 349 6.50 12.54 -6.76
C VAL A 349 5.45 11.48 -7.08
N ALA A 350 4.51 11.79 -7.98
CA ALA A 350 3.39 10.92 -8.34
C ALA A 350 3.82 9.66 -9.11
N VAL A 351 4.85 9.72 -9.96
CA VAL A 351 5.29 8.58 -10.78
C VAL A 351 6.35 7.72 -10.09
N ILE A 352 7.15 8.29 -9.19
CA ILE A 352 8.29 7.59 -8.58
C ILE A 352 8.05 7.33 -7.09
N LEU A 353 7.92 8.39 -6.29
CA LEU A 353 7.88 8.26 -4.83
C LEU A 353 6.57 7.61 -4.33
N ALA A 354 5.43 8.11 -4.80
CA ALA A 354 4.10 7.60 -4.43
C ALA A 354 4.00 6.08 -4.69
N PRO A 355 4.25 5.56 -5.90
CA PRO A 355 4.14 4.12 -6.17
C PRO A 355 5.04 3.27 -5.28
N CYS A 356 6.28 3.72 -5.03
CA CYS A 356 7.21 2.99 -4.18
C CYS A 356 6.69 2.85 -2.76
N PHE A 357 6.35 3.97 -2.11
CA PHE A 357 5.96 3.95 -0.70
C PHE A 357 4.56 3.40 -0.48
N GLU A 358 3.61 3.73 -1.35
CA GLU A 358 2.23 3.26 -1.22
C GLU A 358 2.14 1.74 -1.43
N GLU A 359 2.80 1.19 -2.45
CA GLU A 359 2.78 -0.26 -2.65
C GLU A 359 3.53 -1.01 -1.55
N LEU A 360 4.56 -0.42 -0.95
CA LEU A 360 5.19 -0.96 0.27
C LEU A 360 4.20 -0.99 1.44
N ILE A 361 3.42 0.06 1.66
CA ILE A 361 2.43 0.10 2.76
C ILE A 361 1.28 -0.88 2.48
N PHE A 362 0.60 -0.74 1.35
CA PHE A 362 -0.66 -1.43 1.09
C PHE A 362 -0.49 -2.86 0.59
N ARG A 363 0.63 -3.20 -0.05
CA ARG A 363 0.92 -4.59 -0.46
C ARG A 363 1.84 -5.26 0.51
N LYS A 364 3.08 -4.76 0.67
CA LYS A 364 4.05 -5.45 1.52
C LYS A 364 3.60 -5.45 2.98
N MET A 365 3.35 -4.30 3.59
CA MET A 365 3.08 -4.26 5.04
C MET A 365 1.70 -4.81 5.38
N LEU A 366 0.67 -4.37 4.67
CA LEU A 366 -0.71 -4.73 4.97
C LEU A 366 -1.05 -6.17 4.57
N ILE A 367 -0.76 -6.61 3.33
CA ILE A 367 -1.16 -7.95 2.89
C ILE A 367 -0.40 -9.03 3.64
N ASP A 368 0.90 -8.86 3.89
CA ASP A 368 1.69 -9.85 4.65
C ASP A 368 1.11 -10.13 6.05
N ARG A 369 0.45 -9.14 6.66
CA ARG A 369 -0.12 -9.26 8.01
C ARG A 369 -1.55 -9.79 8.00
N LEU A 370 -2.32 -9.47 6.96
CA LEU A 370 -3.76 -9.76 6.92
C LEU A 370 -4.10 -11.03 6.14
N ARG A 371 -3.24 -11.47 5.20
CA ARG A 371 -3.55 -12.61 4.32
C ARG A 371 -3.78 -13.92 5.06
N VAL A 372 -3.13 -14.11 6.22
CA VAL A 372 -3.29 -15.32 7.04
C VAL A 372 -4.72 -15.51 7.54
N TYR A 373 -5.48 -14.41 7.67
CA TYR A 373 -6.88 -14.41 8.11
C TYR A 373 -7.88 -14.54 6.95
N GLY A 374 -7.37 -14.56 5.71
CA GLY A 374 -8.11 -14.80 4.49
C GLY A 374 -7.61 -13.95 3.33
N GLU A 375 -7.22 -14.60 2.23
CA GLU A 375 -6.68 -13.92 1.05
C GLU A 375 -7.67 -12.93 0.45
N LYS A 376 -8.94 -13.33 0.30
CA LYS A 376 -10.01 -12.44 -0.17
C LYS A 376 -10.18 -11.21 0.73
N ILE A 377 -10.10 -11.40 2.05
CA ILE A 377 -10.24 -10.31 3.01
C ILE A 377 -9.06 -9.35 2.87
N ALA A 378 -7.83 -9.86 2.78
CA ALA A 378 -6.65 -9.03 2.61
C ALA A 378 -6.69 -8.22 1.29
N ILE A 379 -7.13 -8.82 0.18
CA ILE A 379 -7.28 -8.12 -1.11
C ILE A 379 -8.33 -7.01 -1.00
N LEU A 380 -9.53 -7.33 -0.49
CA LEU A 380 -10.60 -6.35 -0.32
C LEU A 380 -10.19 -5.21 0.62
N MET A 381 -9.53 -5.53 1.73
CA MET A 381 -9.08 -4.52 2.68
C MET A 381 -7.95 -3.66 2.14
N SER A 382 -7.02 -4.24 1.40
CA SER A 382 -5.95 -3.50 0.73
C SER A 382 -6.52 -2.50 -0.28
N GLY A 383 -7.52 -2.90 -1.09
CA GLY A 383 -8.21 -1.99 -2.01
C GLY A 383 -9.04 -0.91 -1.29
N LEU A 384 -9.83 -1.28 -0.28
CA LEU A 384 -10.68 -0.35 0.47
C LEU A 384 -9.85 0.70 1.22
N LEU A 385 -8.80 0.29 1.91
CA LEU A 385 -7.97 1.22 2.68
C LEU A 385 -7.12 2.09 1.76
N PHE A 386 -6.73 1.58 0.60
CA PHE A 386 -6.03 2.37 -0.43
C PHE A 386 -6.93 3.48 -0.98
N CYS A 387 -8.17 3.18 -1.39
CA CYS A 387 -9.06 4.22 -1.92
C CYS A 387 -9.43 5.27 -0.88
N LEU A 388 -9.68 4.87 0.36
CA LEU A 388 -9.98 5.80 1.46
C LEU A 388 -8.79 6.72 1.77
N MET A 389 -7.56 6.24 1.60
CA MET A 389 -6.35 7.04 1.82
C MET A 389 -6.22 8.21 0.84
N HIS A 390 -6.86 8.14 -0.34
CA HIS A 390 -6.78 9.23 -1.33
C HIS A 390 -7.64 10.44 -0.97
N THR A 391 -8.58 10.30 -0.02
CA THR A 391 -9.38 11.41 0.52
C THR A 391 -10.05 12.28 -0.54
N ASN A 392 -10.36 11.72 -1.72
CA ASN A 392 -10.90 12.43 -2.87
C ASN A 392 -12.02 11.61 -3.52
N THR A 393 -13.22 12.21 -3.62
CA THR A 393 -14.42 11.55 -4.17
C THR A 393 -14.23 11.15 -5.63
N TYR A 394 -13.58 11.99 -6.47
CA TYR A 394 -13.29 11.66 -7.87
C TYR A 394 -12.44 10.39 -8.00
N GLN A 395 -11.55 10.16 -7.03
CA GLN A 395 -10.58 9.06 -7.10
C GLN A 395 -11.07 7.75 -6.50
N THR A 396 -12.14 7.78 -5.69
CA THR A 396 -12.52 6.68 -4.80
C THR A 396 -12.75 5.35 -5.56
N PHE A 397 -13.53 5.36 -6.64
CA PHE A 397 -13.92 4.11 -7.30
C PHE A 397 -12.79 3.49 -8.12
N TYR A 398 -12.03 4.30 -8.85
CA TYR A 398 -10.94 3.75 -9.67
C TYR A 398 -9.76 3.31 -8.81
N THR A 399 -9.41 4.05 -7.75
CA THR A 399 -8.34 3.65 -6.81
C THR A 399 -8.73 2.37 -6.07
N PHE A 400 -10.01 2.18 -5.73
CA PHE A 400 -10.49 0.92 -5.16
C PHE A 400 -10.26 -0.23 -6.15
N GLY A 401 -10.69 -0.07 -7.40
CA GLY A 401 -10.54 -1.09 -8.44
C GLY A 401 -9.08 -1.45 -8.75
N TRP A 402 -8.21 -0.46 -8.92
CA TRP A 402 -6.76 -0.67 -9.07
C TRP A 402 -6.15 -1.32 -7.83
N GLY A 403 -6.55 -0.87 -6.64
CA GLY A 403 -6.11 -1.44 -5.37
C GLY A 403 -6.45 -2.93 -5.24
N LEU A 404 -7.62 -3.37 -5.70
CA LEU A 404 -7.96 -4.80 -5.76
C LEU A 404 -7.05 -5.57 -6.72
N LEU A 405 -6.79 -5.00 -7.90
CA LEU A 405 -5.98 -5.64 -8.94
C LEU A 405 -4.52 -5.79 -8.51
N TRP A 406 -3.93 -4.74 -7.95
CA TRP A 406 -2.56 -4.75 -7.45
C TRP A 406 -2.41 -5.63 -6.21
N ALA A 407 -3.37 -5.61 -5.29
CA ALA A 407 -3.40 -6.56 -4.18
C ALA A 407 -3.45 -8.01 -4.67
N TYR A 408 -4.25 -8.31 -5.70
CA TYR A 408 -4.28 -9.62 -6.33
C TYR A 408 -2.90 -10.00 -6.90
N ILE A 409 -2.27 -9.13 -7.70
CA ILE A 409 -0.91 -9.38 -8.25
C ILE A 409 0.08 -9.71 -7.13
N TYR A 410 0.08 -8.92 -6.05
CA TYR A 410 1.00 -9.14 -4.94
C TYR A 410 0.76 -10.49 -4.25
N THR A 411 -0.50 -10.90 -4.02
CA THR A 411 -0.80 -12.21 -3.42
C THR A 411 -0.37 -13.39 -4.30
N ARG A 412 -0.27 -13.19 -5.61
CA ARG A 412 0.12 -14.22 -6.58
C ARG A 412 1.62 -14.31 -6.79
N THR A 413 2.33 -13.19 -6.65
CA THR A 413 3.75 -13.08 -6.99
C THR A 413 4.67 -12.93 -5.79
N GLY A 414 4.18 -12.40 -4.67
CA GLY A 414 4.99 -12.00 -3.52
C GLY A 414 5.95 -10.83 -3.79
N LYS A 415 5.93 -10.26 -5.01
CA LYS A 415 6.89 -9.27 -5.49
C LYS A 415 6.21 -7.91 -5.67
N VAL A 416 6.66 -6.92 -4.92
CA VAL A 416 6.11 -5.55 -4.95
C VAL A 416 6.52 -4.79 -6.21
N GLN A 417 7.62 -5.17 -6.86
CA GLN A 417 8.13 -4.51 -8.05
C GLN A 417 7.11 -4.50 -9.20
N TYR A 418 6.33 -5.58 -9.36
CA TYR A 418 5.31 -5.65 -10.39
C TYR A 418 4.19 -4.63 -10.16
N THR A 419 3.80 -4.40 -8.91
CA THR A 419 2.74 -3.47 -8.58
C THR A 419 3.24 -2.03 -8.56
N ILE A 420 4.48 -1.77 -8.11
CA ILE A 420 5.15 -0.47 -8.23
C ILE A 420 5.22 -0.04 -9.70
N ALA A 421 5.71 -0.91 -10.59
CA ALA A 421 5.79 -0.60 -12.01
C ALA A 421 4.42 -0.30 -12.62
N MET A 422 3.38 -1.04 -12.21
CA MET A 422 2.02 -0.85 -12.71
C MET A 422 1.41 0.45 -12.21
N HIS A 423 1.61 0.77 -10.93
CA HIS A 423 1.16 2.01 -10.32
C HIS A 423 1.88 3.22 -10.95
N ALA A 424 3.20 3.16 -11.10
CA ALA A 424 3.97 4.20 -11.79
C ALA A 424 3.49 4.41 -13.24
N ALA A 425 3.23 3.34 -13.99
CA ALA A 425 2.69 3.42 -15.34
C ALA A 425 1.28 4.05 -15.37
N THR A 426 0.41 3.70 -14.42
CA THR A 426 -0.93 4.31 -14.30
C THR A 426 -0.82 5.81 -14.00
N ASN A 427 0.04 6.20 -13.06
CA ASN A 427 0.22 7.61 -12.69
C ASN A 427 0.87 8.41 -13.81
N LEU A 428 1.81 7.82 -14.56
CA LEU A 428 2.40 8.47 -15.73
C LEU A 428 1.35 8.73 -16.81
N MET A 429 0.54 7.72 -17.15
CA MET A 429 -0.48 7.85 -18.21
C MET A 429 -1.60 8.82 -17.84
N GLY A 430 -2.12 8.73 -16.61
CA GLY A 430 -3.27 9.54 -16.17
C GLY A 430 -2.90 10.90 -15.59
N GLY A 431 -1.80 10.99 -14.84
CA GLY A 431 -1.39 12.19 -14.10
C GLY A 431 -0.33 13.04 -14.80
N VAL A 432 0.32 12.55 -15.86
CA VAL A 432 1.36 13.30 -16.57
C VAL A 432 1.02 13.44 -18.06
N VAL A 433 0.88 12.33 -18.77
CA VAL A 433 0.68 12.36 -20.24
C VAL A 433 -0.63 13.06 -20.61
N GLY A 434 -1.73 12.73 -19.94
CA GLY A 434 -3.04 13.38 -20.18
C GLY A 434 -2.99 14.90 -19.94
N PRO A 435 -2.63 15.36 -18.73
CA PRO A 435 -2.48 16.79 -18.43
C PRO A 435 -1.50 17.53 -19.35
N LEU A 436 -0.34 16.94 -19.67
CA LEU A 436 0.63 17.57 -20.55
C LEU A 436 0.08 17.78 -21.96
N LEU A 437 -0.65 16.81 -22.51
CA LEU A 437 -1.31 16.95 -23.81
C LEU A 437 -2.39 18.05 -23.77
N MET A 438 -3.14 18.13 -22.68
CA MET A 438 -4.16 19.16 -22.49
C MET A 438 -3.57 20.56 -22.32
N SER A 439 -2.40 20.69 -21.70
CA SER A 439 -1.71 21.98 -21.56
C SER A 439 -1.24 22.57 -22.89
N GLY A 440 -1.09 21.74 -23.92
CA GLY A 440 -0.76 22.17 -25.28
C GLY A 440 -1.97 22.63 -26.11
N LEU A 441 -3.20 22.53 -25.58
CA LEU A 441 -4.41 22.97 -26.25
C LEU A 441 -4.71 24.43 -25.91
N ASP A 442 -4.66 25.29 -26.93
CA ASP A 442 -5.03 26.70 -26.79
C ASP A 442 -6.54 26.87 -26.99
N PHE A 443 -7.31 26.70 -25.90
CA PHE A 443 -8.75 26.93 -25.93
C PHE A 443 -9.11 28.43 -26.00
N SER A 444 -8.16 29.33 -25.71
CA SER A 444 -8.40 30.78 -25.76
C SER A 444 -8.66 31.28 -27.18
N ALA A 445 -8.19 30.53 -28.19
CA ALA A 445 -8.54 30.73 -29.59
C ALA A 445 -10.06 30.63 -29.85
N PHE A 446 -10.84 30.04 -28.92
CA PHE A 446 -12.28 29.84 -29.05
C PHE A 446 -13.12 30.75 -28.14
N ASP A 447 -12.55 31.34 -27.09
CA ASP A 447 -13.29 32.06 -26.03
C ASP A 447 -14.01 33.33 -26.53
N ASN A 448 -13.59 33.90 -27.66
CA ASN A 448 -14.16 35.11 -28.24
C ASN A 448 -14.45 34.99 -29.74
N LEU A 449 -14.60 33.77 -30.26
CA LEU A 449 -14.95 33.59 -31.67
C LEU A 449 -16.35 34.14 -31.93
N ASN A 450 -16.43 35.20 -32.75
CA ASN A 450 -17.68 35.55 -33.40
C ASN A 450 -17.94 34.50 -34.49
N THR A 451 -18.94 33.64 -34.28
CA THR A 451 -19.27 32.56 -35.22
C THR A 451 -19.68 33.03 -36.61
N ASP A 452 -19.99 34.32 -36.75
CA ASP A 452 -20.29 34.96 -38.04
C ASP A 452 -19.03 35.30 -38.85
N ASP A 453 -17.86 35.37 -38.21
CA ASP A 453 -16.57 35.55 -38.87
C ASP A 453 -15.93 34.20 -39.20
N SER A 454 -16.37 33.64 -40.32
CA SER A 454 -15.86 32.36 -40.83
C SER A 454 -14.34 32.35 -41.05
N ALA A 455 -13.69 33.49 -41.28
CA ALA A 455 -12.24 33.56 -41.44
C ALA A 455 -11.52 33.46 -40.09
N ALA A 456 -12.01 34.15 -39.06
CA ALA A 456 -11.48 34.04 -37.69
C ALA A 456 -11.66 32.63 -37.12
N VAL A 457 -12.80 31.98 -37.36
CA VAL A 457 -13.04 30.58 -36.97
C VAL A 457 -12.05 29.64 -37.64
N MET A 458 -11.79 29.82 -38.94
CA MET A 458 -10.85 28.98 -39.69
C MET A 458 -9.40 29.19 -39.25
N ASP A 459 -9.00 30.42 -38.91
CA ASP A 459 -7.66 30.69 -38.35
C ASP A 459 -7.48 30.07 -36.95
N ALA A 460 -8.47 30.22 -36.06
CA ALA A 460 -8.45 29.60 -34.74
C ALA A 460 -8.37 28.06 -34.80
N LEU A 461 -9.15 27.46 -35.71
CA LEU A 461 -9.11 26.03 -35.96
C LEU A 461 -7.78 25.59 -36.60
N ALA A 462 -7.21 26.37 -37.52
CA ALA A 462 -5.93 26.06 -38.14
C ALA A 462 -4.76 26.10 -37.13
N ARG A 463 -4.76 27.08 -36.21
CA ARG A 463 -3.77 27.18 -35.13
C ARG A 463 -3.86 26.02 -34.14
N SER A 464 -5.09 25.63 -33.79
CA SER A 464 -5.34 24.53 -32.84
C SER A 464 -5.34 23.15 -33.49
N GLY A 465 -5.42 23.09 -34.82
CA GLY A 465 -5.65 21.87 -35.61
C GLY A 465 -4.67 20.73 -35.31
N PRO A 466 -3.34 20.98 -35.31
CA PRO A 466 -2.37 19.95 -34.95
C PRO A 466 -2.54 19.41 -33.53
N ALA A 467 -2.76 20.29 -32.54
CA ALA A 467 -2.92 19.91 -31.15
C ALA A 467 -4.22 19.14 -30.91
N LEU A 468 -5.33 19.57 -31.52
CA LEU A 468 -6.61 18.86 -31.54
C LEU A 468 -6.50 17.49 -32.23
N ALA A 469 -5.73 17.38 -33.31
CA ALA A 469 -5.50 16.11 -33.99
C ALA A 469 -4.71 15.13 -33.10
N VAL A 470 -3.63 15.58 -32.47
CA VAL A 470 -2.86 14.76 -31.51
C VAL A 470 -3.75 14.33 -30.34
N PHE A 471 -4.53 15.25 -29.78
CA PHE A 471 -5.45 14.96 -28.70
C PHE A 471 -6.55 13.97 -29.13
N GLY A 472 -7.10 14.12 -30.33
CA GLY A 472 -8.08 13.19 -30.91
C GLY A 472 -7.50 11.78 -31.08
N VAL A 473 -6.26 11.65 -31.59
CA VAL A 473 -5.56 10.36 -31.67
C VAL A 473 -5.35 9.76 -30.28
N TYR A 474 -4.94 10.57 -29.30
CA TYR A 474 -4.80 10.13 -27.91
C TYR A 474 -6.12 9.57 -27.37
N LEU A 475 -7.25 10.26 -27.56
CA LEU A 475 -8.57 9.77 -27.14
C LEU A 475 -8.96 8.46 -27.83
N LEU A 476 -8.69 8.31 -29.13
CA LEU A 476 -8.94 7.07 -29.87
C LEU A 476 -8.08 5.91 -29.34
N VAL A 477 -6.82 6.17 -29.00
CA VAL A 477 -5.92 5.18 -28.37
C VAL A 477 -6.47 4.77 -27.00
N ILE A 478 -6.84 5.73 -26.16
CA ILE A 478 -7.44 5.45 -24.84
C ILE A 478 -8.73 4.63 -24.99
N LEU A 479 -9.61 4.98 -25.93
CA LEU A 479 -10.84 4.23 -26.22
C LEU A 479 -10.52 2.79 -26.64
N GLY A 480 -9.53 2.60 -27.52
CA GLY A 480 -9.04 1.29 -27.92
C GLY A 480 -8.53 0.47 -26.72
N LEU A 481 -7.77 1.09 -25.81
CA LEU A 481 -7.27 0.46 -24.59
C LEU A 481 -8.39 0.08 -23.62
N ILE A 482 -9.42 0.92 -23.48
CA ILE A 482 -10.62 0.63 -22.68
C ILE A 482 -11.34 -0.61 -23.24
N ILE A 483 -11.58 -0.64 -24.56
CA ILE A 483 -12.27 -1.76 -25.21
C ILE A 483 -11.46 -3.05 -25.08
N ALA A 484 -10.16 -3.01 -25.40
CA ALA A 484 -9.27 -4.17 -25.27
C ALA A 484 -9.21 -4.65 -23.81
N GLY A 485 -9.08 -3.73 -22.87
CA GLY A 485 -9.10 -4.00 -21.44
C GLY A 485 -10.40 -4.67 -20.98
N LEU A 486 -11.55 -4.18 -21.45
CA LEU A 486 -12.86 -4.72 -21.11
C LEU A 486 -13.04 -6.13 -21.66
N VAL A 487 -12.64 -6.38 -22.91
CA VAL A 487 -12.65 -7.72 -23.52
C VAL A 487 -11.77 -8.67 -22.72
N LEU A 488 -10.54 -8.27 -22.37
CA LEU A 488 -9.63 -9.08 -21.56
C LEU A 488 -10.20 -9.37 -20.17
N LEU A 489 -10.76 -8.35 -19.51
CA LEU A 489 -11.35 -8.49 -18.18
C LEU A 489 -12.51 -9.49 -18.21
N ILE A 490 -13.39 -9.39 -19.20
CA ILE A 490 -14.50 -10.35 -19.37
C ILE A 490 -13.96 -11.75 -19.66
N ARG A 491 -13.07 -11.92 -20.64
CA ARG A 491 -12.54 -13.23 -21.05
C ARG A 491 -11.79 -13.93 -19.91
N LYS A 492 -10.98 -13.19 -19.16
CA LYS A 492 -10.08 -13.72 -18.13
C LYS A 492 -10.61 -13.59 -16.70
N ARG A 493 -11.85 -13.12 -16.48
CA ARG A 493 -12.45 -12.99 -15.15
C ARG A 493 -12.40 -14.26 -14.30
N ARG A 494 -12.43 -15.43 -14.94
CA ARG A 494 -12.36 -16.75 -14.26
C ARG A 494 -10.94 -17.13 -13.83
N GLU A 495 -9.91 -16.47 -14.33
CA GLU A 495 -8.52 -16.65 -13.86
C GLU A 495 -8.27 -15.98 -12.50
N PHE A 496 -9.18 -15.10 -12.05
CA PHE A 496 -9.13 -14.48 -10.73
C PHE A 496 -9.84 -15.36 -9.71
N PHE A 497 -9.06 -16.00 -8.85
CA PHE A 497 -9.56 -16.80 -7.73
C PHE A 497 -8.94 -16.33 -6.42
N THR A 498 -9.34 -16.89 -5.28
CA THR A 498 -8.70 -16.62 -3.98
C THR A 498 -8.42 -17.93 -3.26
N ARG A 499 -7.27 -18.03 -2.59
CA ARG A 499 -6.88 -19.25 -1.87
C ARG A 499 -7.36 -19.20 -0.40
N PRO A 500 -7.77 -20.34 0.17
CA PRO A 500 -7.93 -20.48 1.62
C PRO A 500 -6.65 -20.09 2.36
N ALA A 501 -6.77 -19.36 3.46
CA ALA A 501 -5.65 -19.08 4.35
C ALA A 501 -5.59 -20.06 5.53
N GLY A 502 -4.40 -20.24 6.12
CA GLY A 502 -4.19 -21.15 7.25
C GLY A 502 -4.97 -20.77 8.52
N LEU A 503 -5.34 -19.50 8.68
CA LEU A 503 -6.16 -18.98 9.77
C LEU A 503 -7.43 -18.28 9.23
N ASP A 504 -8.04 -18.86 8.18
CA ASP A 504 -9.21 -18.27 7.51
C ASP A 504 -10.34 -17.96 8.51
N LEU A 505 -10.79 -16.70 8.54
CA LEU A 505 -11.88 -16.30 9.42
C LEU A 505 -13.21 -16.92 8.97
N ALA A 506 -13.93 -17.52 9.93
CA ALA A 506 -15.30 -17.98 9.73
C ALA A 506 -16.24 -16.82 9.37
N PRO A 507 -17.20 -16.98 8.44
CA PRO A 507 -18.05 -15.90 7.92
C PRO A 507 -18.72 -15.03 8.99
N GLY A 508 -19.28 -15.65 10.05
CA GLY A 508 -19.96 -14.93 11.12
C GLY A 508 -19.06 -13.99 11.94
N ASN A 509 -17.74 -14.20 11.93
CA ASN A 509 -16.79 -13.37 12.67
C ASN A 509 -16.12 -12.28 11.83
N ARG A 510 -16.18 -12.36 10.49
CA ARG A 510 -15.38 -11.52 9.58
C ARG A 510 -15.61 -10.04 9.81
N LEU A 511 -16.86 -9.58 9.68
CA LEU A 511 -17.18 -8.15 9.75
C LEU A 511 -16.73 -7.53 11.08
N ARG A 512 -17.09 -8.18 12.19
CA ARG A 512 -16.76 -7.70 13.54
C ARG A 512 -15.25 -7.72 13.81
N VAL A 513 -14.50 -8.68 13.28
CA VAL A 513 -13.05 -8.77 13.48
C VAL A 513 -12.31 -7.75 12.62
N VAL A 514 -12.71 -7.62 11.35
CA VAL A 514 -12.04 -6.80 10.35
C VAL A 514 -12.32 -5.32 10.56
N LEU A 515 -13.60 -4.94 10.76
CA LEU A 515 -14.02 -3.53 10.83
C LEU A 515 -14.41 -3.07 12.24
N GLY A 516 -14.80 -3.99 13.13
CA GLY A 516 -15.34 -3.63 14.45
C GLY A 516 -14.30 -3.26 15.51
N ASN A 517 -13.10 -2.87 15.12
CA ASN A 517 -12.00 -2.54 16.03
C ASN A 517 -11.68 -1.03 15.97
N PRO A 518 -11.25 -0.40 17.10
CA PRO A 518 -11.16 1.05 17.20
C PRO A 518 -10.29 1.72 16.12
N GLY A 519 -9.13 1.14 15.80
CA GLY A 519 -8.22 1.70 14.81
C GLY A 519 -8.83 1.71 13.40
N MET A 520 -9.49 0.63 13.00
CA MET A 520 -10.16 0.57 11.69
C MET A 520 -11.36 1.50 11.63
N VAL A 521 -12.17 1.55 12.69
CA VAL A 521 -13.31 2.48 12.77
C VAL A 521 -12.82 3.91 12.66
N ALA A 522 -11.82 4.31 13.45
CA ALA A 522 -11.28 5.66 13.44
C ALA A 522 -10.75 6.04 12.05
N PHE A 523 -9.91 5.19 11.44
CA PHE A 523 -9.38 5.44 10.10
C PHE A 523 -10.49 5.59 9.06
N ILE A 524 -11.43 4.63 9.01
CA ILE A 524 -12.52 4.66 8.02
C ILE A 524 -13.40 5.89 8.21
N VAL A 525 -13.77 6.23 9.45
CA VAL A 525 -14.64 7.38 9.72
C VAL A 525 -13.95 8.68 9.32
N VAL A 526 -12.70 8.89 9.75
CA VAL A 526 -11.93 10.11 9.43
C VAL A 526 -11.79 10.26 7.91
N THR A 527 -11.32 9.22 7.22
CA THR A 527 -11.13 9.27 5.77
C THR A 527 -12.45 9.42 5.01
N THR A 528 -13.54 8.77 5.44
CA THR A 528 -14.86 8.95 4.81
C THR A 528 -15.36 10.38 4.95
N ILE A 529 -15.21 10.98 6.14
CA ILE A 529 -15.58 12.39 6.38
C ILE A 529 -14.75 13.31 5.49
N TRP A 530 -13.46 13.08 5.34
CA TRP A 530 -12.62 13.91 4.46
C TRP A 530 -12.97 13.74 2.99
N THR A 531 -13.14 12.51 2.52
CA THR A 531 -13.50 12.21 1.12
C THR A 531 -14.81 12.89 0.71
N LEU A 532 -15.86 12.77 1.54
CA LEU A 532 -17.20 13.25 1.22
C LEU A 532 -17.46 14.69 1.71
N GLY A 533 -16.71 15.16 2.70
CA GLY A 533 -16.94 16.45 3.35
C GLY A 533 -16.70 17.63 2.43
N ALA A 534 -15.65 17.58 1.60
CA ALA A 534 -15.32 18.65 0.66
C ALA A 534 -16.44 18.90 -0.39
N PRO A 535 -16.93 17.89 -1.14
CA PRO A 535 -18.02 18.12 -2.08
C PRO A 535 -19.33 18.50 -1.38
N ILE A 536 -19.63 17.92 -0.21
CA ILE A 536 -20.83 18.29 0.56
C ILE A 536 -20.74 19.76 1.02
N ALA A 537 -19.60 20.19 1.54
CA ALA A 537 -19.41 21.57 1.96
C ALA A 537 -19.55 22.55 0.78
N ALA A 538 -19.00 22.20 -0.38
CA ALA A 538 -19.13 22.99 -1.61
C ALA A 538 -20.58 23.16 -2.05
N ALA A 539 -21.48 22.21 -1.73
CA ALA A 539 -22.90 22.36 -2.01
C ALA A 539 -23.53 23.55 -1.26
N PHE A 540 -23.05 23.83 -0.04
CA PHE A 540 -23.56 24.87 0.86
C PHE A 540 -22.83 26.21 0.78
N SER A 541 -21.68 26.28 0.11
CA SER A 541 -21.05 27.53 -0.33
C SER A 541 -21.71 28.04 -1.59
#